data_AF-A0A812UPB0-F1
#
_entry.id   AF-A0A812UPB0-F1
#
_cell.length_a   1.000
_cell.length_b   1.000
_cell.length_c   1.000
_cell.angle_alpha   90.00
_cell.angle_beta   90.00
_cell.angle_gamma   90.00
#
_symmetry.space_group_name_H-M   'P 1'
#
loop_
_entity.id
_entity.type
_entity.pdbx_description
1 polymer ?
#
loop_
_entity_poly.entity_id
_entity_poly.type
_entity_poly.pdbx_seq_one_letter_code
_entity_poly.pdbx_strand_id
1 'polypeptide(L)'
;MGFGGLEGLGGMVSQAGLGLRLTMPPGGPGGSGGPRPWRVALAAGDSAVRPHDGQVVGAFGYRKLQRVEWATVTVASIAFVCLLARAPGPWRSAAGTLMSARQHVRMLLCSLSMIWLGGSFWATLLLLGVLWKMTAAKPELQKASSILPSSLSRIVRLEKLSLHLLKSEFEGEADTSKEKTAMLCCHGFGANGTSYEEVLPLFLKSGLASVVLCPDQVGFGLTERPNLVFRRGMSFQTDTEKATLGDLSAAQMYTLTGNAILAGALLDRESDQRNSLIIGHSMGAITASAVAIARAGRDPGSVALILESPAFLVKPSSESRTRRLGRAAVLGLRLQRLFLRFVLQLPGLTYNRLFWRSGLASAYADMDAVRLDKQVLLYRWPSLCEGWALGLANFVSARLLSIGEDALVLQRLVDACKAGKLRVLIVTGDKDLLQPLADRKNHIWSHGLRGSCRPFLLFCGASSGLSLHAGPSGSSWEQHTLVRAAGMSAADDPGT
;
A
#
# COMPACT_ATOMS: atom_id res chain seq x y z
N MET A 1 -19.64 -79.24 5.34
CA MET A 1 -20.49 -78.35 4.52
C MET A 1 -20.54 -76.99 5.23
N GLY A 2 -20.22 -75.90 4.52
CA GLY A 2 -20.41 -74.52 4.99
C GLY A 2 -19.24 -73.90 5.77
N PHE A 3 -18.23 -73.36 5.08
CA PHE A 3 -17.25 -72.42 5.63
C PHE A 3 -17.90 -71.04 5.77
N GLY A 4 -17.89 -70.48 6.97
CA GLY A 4 -18.44 -69.17 7.30
C GLY A 4 -17.44 -68.02 7.08
N GLY A 5 -17.88 -67.03 6.29
CA GLY A 5 -17.80 -65.60 6.61
C GLY A 5 -16.42 -64.94 6.78
N LEU A 6 -15.85 -64.51 5.65
CA LEU A 6 -14.91 -63.39 5.55
C LEU A 6 -15.70 -62.09 5.40
N GLU A 7 -15.71 -61.22 6.40
CA GLU A 7 -15.98 -59.79 6.23
C GLU A 7 -15.01 -58.99 7.11
N GLY A 8 -14.03 -58.38 6.45
CA GLY A 8 -13.08 -57.46 7.04
C GLY A 8 -12.44 -56.60 5.96
N LEU A 9 -12.38 -55.30 6.24
CA LEU A 9 -11.67 -54.22 5.51
C LEU A 9 -12.42 -53.57 4.32
N GLY A 10 -12.90 -52.34 4.56
CA GLY A 10 -13.26 -51.41 3.48
C GLY A 10 -14.00 -50.15 3.91
N GLY A 11 -13.46 -49.34 4.83
CA GLY A 11 -14.08 -48.06 5.20
C GLY A 11 -13.24 -47.16 6.10
N MET A 12 -12.26 -46.46 5.53
CA MET A 12 -11.59 -45.32 6.19
C MET A 12 -11.27 -44.23 5.16
N VAL A 13 -12.22 -43.32 4.95
CA VAL A 13 -11.99 -41.95 4.47
C VAL A 13 -12.95 -41.05 5.23
N SER A 14 -12.44 -40.24 6.17
CA SER A 14 -12.92 -38.90 6.55
C SER A 14 -12.53 -38.56 7.99
N GLN A 15 -12.21 -37.29 8.21
CA GLN A 15 -11.94 -36.59 9.48
C GLN A 15 -10.52 -36.70 10.09
N ALA A 16 -9.65 -35.80 9.62
CA ALA A 16 -8.60 -35.21 10.44
C ALA A 16 -8.76 -33.68 10.44
N GLY A 17 -9.83 -33.20 11.09
CA GLY A 17 -9.97 -31.80 11.51
C GLY A 17 -9.53 -31.68 12.96
N LEU A 18 -8.22 -31.62 13.21
CA LEU A 18 -7.68 -31.28 14.53
C LEU A 18 -7.79 -29.77 14.72
N GLY A 19 -8.95 -29.32 15.20
CA GLY A 19 -9.14 -28.01 15.78
C GLY A 19 -8.39 -27.92 17.11
N LEU A 20 -7.15 -27.43 17.07
CA LEU A 20 -6.39 -27.08 18.27
C LEU A 20 -6.99 -25.78 18.83
N ARG A 21 -8.07 -25.94 19.62
CA ARG A 21 -8.68 -24.85 20.38
C ARG A 21 -7.74 -24.53 21.54
N LEU A 22 -6.80 -23.61 21.33
CA LEU A 22 -6.06 -22.98 22.43
C LEU A 22 -7.07 -22.12 23.21
N THR A 23 -7.76 -22.74 24.17
CA THR A 23 -8.58 -22.02 25.15
C THR A 23 -7.65 -21.22 26.05
N MET A 24 -7.52 -19.93 25.78
CA MET A 24 -6.97 -18.99 26.75
C MET A 24 -7.90 -18.95 27.96
N PRO A 25 -7.39 -19.04 29.20
CA PRO A 25 -8.22 -18.86 30.38
C PRO A 25 -8.80 -17.43 30.38
N PRO A 26 -10.05 -17.23 30.83
CA PRO A 26 -10.64 -15.90 30.93
C PRO A 26 -9.76 -15.04 31.85
N GLY A 27 -9.25 -13.94 31.32
CA GLY A 27 -8.43 -12.99 32.06
C GLY A 27 -9.26 -12.32 33.14
N GLY A 28 -8.97 -12.64 34.41
CA GLY A 28 -9.45 -11.86 35.55
C GLY A 28 -8.83 -10.46 35.52
N PRO A 29 -9.52 -9.41 36.01
CA PRO A 29 -9.11 -8.02 35.88
C PRO A 29 -7.91 -7.60 36.75
N GLY A 30 -7.14 -8.53 37.31
CA GLY A 30 -5.96 -8.21 38.12
C GLY A 30 -4.99 -9.38 38.14
N GLY A 31 -3.95 -9.32 37.31
CA GLY A 31 -2.95 -10.39 37.25
C GLY A 31 -1.97 -10.20 36.10
N SER A 32 -0.96 -9.37 36.32
CA SER A 32 0.20 -9.21 35.45
C SER A 32 0.94 -10.55 35.28
N GLY A 33 0.97 -11.10 34.06
CA GLY A 33 1.87 -12.24 33.77
C GLY A 33 1.53 -13.11 32.57
N GLY A 34 0.34 -13.01 31.98
CA GLY A 34 0.01 -13.75 30.76
C GLY A 34 0.94 -13.35 29.60
N PRO A 35 1.45 -14.30 28.79
CA PRO A 35 2.22 -13.96 27.61
C PRO A 35 1.37 -13.05 26.70
N ARG A 36 1.88 -11.85 26.41
CA ARG A 36 1.16 -10.90 25.54
C ARG A 36 0.74 -11.61 24.25
N PRO A 37 -0.50 -11.44 23.75
CA PRO A 37 -1.04 -12.23 22.63
C PRO A 37 -0.15 -12.29 21.39
N TRP A 38 0.61 -11.22 21.10
CA TRP A 38 1.55 -11.19 19.99
C TRP A 38 2.78 -12.11 20.15
N ARG A 39 3.18 -12.49 21.38
CA ARG A 39 4.24 -13.50 21.60
C ARG A 39 3.77 -14.90 21.21
N VAL A 40 2.48 -15.20 21.41
CA VAL A 40 1.87 -16.46 20.94
C VAL A 40 1.83 -16.48 19.40
N ALA A 41 1.53 -15.34 18.76
CA ALA A 41 1.61 -15.19 17.31
C ALA A 41 3.01 -15.48 16.74
N LEU A 42 4.06 -15.01 17.40
CA LEU A 42 5.46 -15.26 17.00
C LEU A 42 5.86 -16.73 17.11
N ALA A 43 5.32 -17.45 18.09
CA ALA A 43 5.56 -18.88 18.27
C ALA A 43 4.75 -19.75 17.30
N ALA A 44 3.61 -19.26 16.80
CA ALA A 44 2.68 -19.98 15.93
C ALA A 44 3.16 -20.14 14.46
N GLY A 45 4.45 -19.88 14.18
CA GLY A 45 5.02 -20.02 12.84
C GLY A 45 4.49 -18.97 11.87
N ASP A 46 4.08 -19.41 10.67
CA ASP A 46 3.50 -18.55 9.64
C ASP A 46 1.98 -18.32 9.81
N SER A 47 1.42 -18.56 10.99
CA SER A 47 -0.01 -18.31 11.24
C SER A 47 -0.34 -16.82 11.32
N ALA A 48 -1.48 -16.42 10.77
CA ALA A 48 -2.03 -15.07 10.88
C ALA A 48 -2.88 -14.97 12.14
N VAL A 49 -2.24 -14.57 13.23
CA VAL A 49 -2.86 -14.45 14.55
C VAL A 49 -3.19 -13.01 14.83
N ARG A 50 -4.46 -12.71 15.12
CA ARG A 50 -4.92 -11.35 15.41
C ARG A 50 -4.28 -10.84 16.69
N PRO A 51 -3.60 -9.67 16.68
CA PRO A 51 -2.87 -9.17 17.84
C PRO A 51 -3.74 -8.88 19.07
N HIS A 52 -5.02 -8.56 18.89
CA HIS A 52 -5.89 -8.08 19.96
C HIS A 52 -6.63 -9.21 20.71
N ASP A 53 -6.91 -10.34 20.06
CA ASP A 53 -7.65 -11.45 20.66
C ASP A 53 -6.96 -12.82 20.53
N GLY A 54 -5.84 -12.90 19.82
CA GLY A 54 -5.10 -14.13 19.61
C GLY A 54 -5.78 -15.14 18.68
N GLN A 55 -6.86 -14.76 17.97
CA GLN A 55 -7.52 -15.68 17.04
C GLN A 55 -6.65 -15.92 15.81
N VAL A 56 -6.45 -17.19 15.45
CA VAL A 56 -5.87 -17.57 14.16
C VAL A 56 -6.92 -17.34 13.08
N VAL A 57 -6.68 -16.38 12.19
CA VAL A 57 -7.58 -16.07 11.07
C VAL A 57 -7.03 -16.54 9.74
N GLY A 58 -5.87 -17.20 9.71
CA GLY A 58 -5.31 -17.73 8.47
C GLY A 58 -3.89 -18.23 8.67
N ALA A 59 -3.26 -18.65 7.57
CA ALA A 59 -1.84 -18.97 7.52
C ALA A 59 -1.20 -18.26 6.34
N PHE A 60 -0.09 -17.58 6.58
CA PHE A 60 0.76 -17.04 5.55
C PHE A 60 1.54 -18.16 4.87
N GLY A 61 1.68 -18.03 3.57
CA GLY A 61 2.49 -18.96 2.79
C GLY A 61 1.71 -20.15 2.27
N TYR A 62 2.43 -20.90 1.46
CA TYR A 62 1.92 -22.05 0.74
C TYR A 62 2.05 -23.26 1.64
N ARG A 63 1.26 -24.32 1.39
CA ARG A 63 1.59 -25.65 1.93
C ARG A 63 3.08 -25.87 1.70
N LYS A 64 3.84 -26.23 2.74
CA LYS A 64 5.29 -26.51 2.61
C LYS A 64 5.47 -27.43 1.42
N LEU A 65 6.03 -26.89 0.34
CA LEU A 65 6.35 -27.68 -0.84
C LEU A 65 7.32 -28.76 -0.36
N GLN A 66 7.01 -30.03 -0.63
CA GLN A 66 7.90 -31.12 -0.28
C GLN A 66 9.24 -30.92 -1.00
N ARG A 67 10.35 -31.46 -0.46
CA ARG A 67 11.70 -31.30 -1.06
C ARG A 67 11.72 -31.62 -2.57
N VAL A 68 10.91 -32.58 -3.00
CA VAL A 68 10.73 -32.98 -4.41
C VAL A 68 10.14 -31.86 -5.26
N GLU A 69 9.20 -31.09 -4.73
CA GLU A 69 8.56 -29.99 -5.44
C GLU A 69 9.51 -28.80 -5.61
N TRP A 70 10.34 -28.50 -4.60
CA TRP A 70 11.42 -27.53 -4.70
C TRP A 70 12.46 -27.91 -5.75
N ALA A 71 12.92 -29.16 -5.77
CA ALA A 71 13.84 -29.64 -6.79
C ALA A 71 13.24 -29.48 -8.20
N THR A 72 11.94 -29.76 -8.36
CA THR A 72 11.23 -29.58 -9.63
C THR A 72 11.19 -28.11 -10.07
N VAL A 73 10.91 -27.19 -9.12
CA VAL A 73 10.91 -25.73 -9.38
C VAL A 73 12.28 -25.25 -9.84
N THR A 74 13.34 -25.60 -9.11
CA THR A 74 14.71 -25.20 -9.41
C THR A 74 15.16 -25.72 -10.79
N VAL A 75 14.90 -26.99 -11.10
CA VAL A 75 15.24 -27.58 -12.40
C VAL A 75 14.50 -26.88 -13.54
N ALA A 76 13.21 -26.57 -13.38
CA ALA A 76 12.44 -25.87 -14.41
C ALA A 76 12.91 -24.42 -14.61
N SER A 77 13.26 -23.70 -13.54
CA SER A 77 13.79 -22.34 -13.63
C SER A 77 15.17 -22.31 -14.32
N ILE A 78 16.06 -23.25 -14.00
CA ILE A 78 17.35 -23.40 -14.68
C ILE A 78 17.13 -23.70 -16.18
N ALA A 79 16.24 -24.64 -16.50
CA ALA A 79 15.92 -24.98 -17.90
C ALA A 79 15.37 -23.76 -18.68
N PHE A 80 14.50 -22.95 -18.05
CA PHE A 80 13.94 -21.74 -18.65
C PHE A 80 15.01 -20.66 -18.90
N VAL A 81 15.90 -20.42 -17.94
CA VAL A 81 17.02 -19.48 -18.11
C VAL A 81 17.97 -19.97 -19.20
N CYS A 82 18.29 -21.26 -19.26
CA CYS A 82 19.12 -21.83 -20.32
C CYS A 82 18.48 -21.69 -21.71
N LEU A 83 17.15 -21.73 -21.80
CA LEU A 83 16.44 -21.51 -23.06
C LEU A 83 16.37 -20.04 -23.47
N LEU A 84 16.16 -19.13 -22.53
CA LEU A 84 16.24 -17.69 -22.79
C LEU A 84 17.65 -17.26 -23.19
N ALA A 85 18.68 -17.82 -22.56
CA ALA A 85 20.08 -17.61 -22.93
C ALA A 85 20.41 -18.16 -24.34
N ARG A 86 19.62 -19.11 -24.84
CA ARG A 86 19.71 -19.66 -26.20
C ARG A 86 18.71 -19.05 -27.19
N ALA A 87 17.89 -18.09 -26.76
CA ALA A 87 16.98 -17.38 -27.65
C ALA A 87 17.81 -16.44 -28.55
N PRO A 88 17.65 -16.50 -29.89
CA PRO A 88 18.44 -15.69 -30.80
C PRO A 88 18.06 -14.20 -30.66
N GLY A 89 18.92 -13.43 -30.00
CA GLY A 89 18.86 -11.96 -29.98
C GLY A 89 19.26 -11.32 -31.32
N PRO A 90 19.28 -9.98 -31.40
CA PRO A 90 19.51 -9.18 -32.63
C PRO A 90 20.89 -9.34 -33.30
N TRP A 91 21.69 -10.33 -32.92
CA TRP A 91 22.99 -10.67 -33.50
C TRP A 91 22.91 -11.53 -34.78
N ARG A 92 21.70 -11.83 -35.28
CA ARG A 92 21.52 -12.54 -36.56
C ARG A 92 22.06 -11.79 -37.78
N SER A 93 22.43 -10.51 -37.65
CA SER A 93 23.12 -9.74 -38.69
C SER A 93 24.54 -10.24 -39.02
N ALA A 94 25.09 -11.18 -38.24
CA ALA A 94 26.38 -11.83 -38.54
C ALA A 94 26.26 -13.11 -39.40
N ALA A 95 25.04 -13.57 -39.73
CA ALA A 95 24.81 -14.79 -40.53
C ALA A 95 24.65 -14.52 -42.03
N GLY A 96 25.24 -13.43 -42.54
CA GLY A 96 25.15 -12.99 -43.93
C GLY A 96 26.21 -13.57 -44.87
N THR A 97 27.17 -14.38 -44.39
CA THR A 97 28.39 -14.68 -45.16
C THR A 97 28.73 -16.17 -45.25
N LEU A 98 27.76 -17.05 -45.53
CA LEU A 98 28.09 -18.42 -45.95
C LEU A 98 26.94 -19.08 -46.72
N MET A 99 26.86 -18.79 -48.02
CA MET A 99 26.04 -19.54 -48.97
C MET A 99 26.91 -20.26 -50.00
N SER A 100 27.34 -21.47 -49.65
CA SER A 100 27.70 -22.54 -50.59
C SER A 100 27.49 -23.94 -49.98
N ALA A 101 26.38 -24.14 -49.27
CA ALA A 101 25.96 -25.44 -48.74
C ALA A 101 24.43 -25.46 -48.51
N ARG A 102 23.64 -25.22 -49.55
CA ARG A 102 22.23 -24.78 -49.42
C ARG A 102 21.21 -25.86 -49.00
N GLN A 103 21.51 -27.16 -49.10
CA GLN A 103 20.56 -28.22 -48.70
C GLN A 103 20.88 -28.86 -47.35
N HIS A 104 22.13 -29.23 -47.08
CA HIS A 104 22.51 -29.80 -45.78
C HIS A 104 22.39 -28.79 -44.64
N VAL A 105 22.71 -27.51 -44.87
CA VAL A 105 22.51 -26.45 -43.86
C VAL A 105 21.02 -26.20 -43.59
N ARG A 106 20.15 -26.29 -44.60
CA ARG A 106 18.68 -26.18 -44.39
C ARG A 106 18.14 -27.34 -43.57
N MET A 107 18.54 -28.58 -43.88
CA MET A 107 18.14 -29.76 -43.11
C MET A 107 18.65 -29.71 -41.66
N LEU A 108 19.90 -29.27 -41.47
CA LEU A 108 20.48 -29.08 -40.13
C LEU A 108 19.77 -27.96 -39.36
N LEU A 109 19.47 -26.82 -40.00
CA LEU A 109 18.72 -25.72 -39.38
C LEU A 109 17.28 -26.11 -39.05
N CYS A 110 16.61 -26.90 -39.88
CA CYS A 110 15.29 -27.46 -39.58
C CYS A 110 15.33 -28.46 -38.42
N SER A 111 16.37 -29.30 -38.35
CA SER A 111 16.53 -30.25 -37.24
C SER A 111 16.82 -29.52 -35.93
N LEU A 112 17.70 -28.51 -35.97
CA LEU A 112 18.00 -27.65 -34.82
C LEU A 112 16.80 -26.80 -34.39
N SER A 113 15.97 -26.32 -35.32
CA SER A 113 14.75 -25.59 -34.98
C SER A 113 13.69 -26.49 -34.36
N MET A 114 13.54 -27.73 -34.83
CA MET A 114 12.66 -28.73 -34.21
C MET A 114 13.13 -29.14 -32.82
N ILE A 115 14.43 -29.32 -32.61
CA ILE A 115 15.02 -29.57 -31.28
C ILE A 115 14.79 -28.36 -30.36
N TRP A 116 14.97 -27.13 -30.86
CA TRP A 116 14.73 -25.91 -30.10
C TRP A 116 13.25 -25.71 -29.74
N LEU A 117 12.34 -25.95 -30.68
CA LEU A 117 10.90 -25.90 -30.45
C LEU A 117 10.46 -26.98 -29.46
N GLY A 118 10.97 -28.21 -29.59
CA GLY A 118 10.73 -29.30 -28.65
C GLY A 118 11.24 -28.98 -27.25
N GLY A 119 12.48 -28.50 -27.13
CA GLY A 119 13.07 -28.08 -25.86
C GLY A 119 12.31 -26.91 -25.21
N SER A 120 11.95 -25.90 -26.01
CA SER A 120 11.16 -24.75 -25.54
C SER A 120 9.76 -25.16 -25.09
N PHE A 121 9.12 -26.08 -25.80
CA PHE A 121 7.83 -26.65 -25.44
C PHE A 121 7.92 -27.40 -24.10
N TRP A 122 8.89 -28.30 -23.94
CA TRP A 122 9.07 -29.05 -22.70
C TRP A 122 9.42 -28.17 -21.50
N ALA A 123 10.29 -27.18 -21.67
CA ALA A 123 10.56 -26.24 -20.58
C ALA A 123 9.39 -25.31 -20.27
N THR A 124 8.59 -24.94 -21.28
CA THR A 124 7.34 -24.21 -21.04
C THR A 124 6.36 -25.08 -20.26
N LEU A 125 6.22 -26.37 -20.59
CA LEU A 125 5.40 -27.31 -19.83
C LEU A 125 5.93 -27.54 -18.41
N LEU A 126 7.25 -27.66 -18.22
CA LEU A 126 7.87 -27.79 -16.90
C LEU A 126 7.67 -26.53 -16.07
N LEU A 127 7.89 -25.35 -16.67
CA LEU A 127 7.60 -24.07 -16.04
C LEU A 127 6.12 -24.02 -15.68
N LEU A 128 5.19 -24.27 -16.61
CA LEU A 128 3.75 -24.29 -16.36
C LEU A 128 3.36 -25.30 -15.28
N GLY A 129 3.98 -26.48 -15.22
CA GLY A 129 3.75 -27.48 -14.18
C GLY A 129 4.25 -27.04 -12.81
N VAL A 130 5.40 -26.35 -12.78
CA VAL A 130 5.92 -25.71 -11.57
C VAL A 130 5.03 -24.55 -11.13
N LEU A 131 4.64 -23.68 -12.06
CA LEU A 131 3.71 -22.60 -11.80
C LEU A 131 2.38 -23.15 -11.30
N TRP A 132 1.89 -24.23 -11.89
CA TRP A 132 0.66 -24.91 -11.49
C TRP A 132 0.76 -25.44 -10.06
N LYS A 133 1.82 -26.20 -9.73
CA LYS A 133 2.04 -26.72 -8.37
C LYS A 133 2.21 -25.61 -7.35
N MET A 134 2.96 -24.55 -7.70
CA MET A 134 3.04 -23.35 -6.88
C MET A 134 1.65 -22.74 -6.70
N THR A 135 0.81 -22.66 -7.72
CA THR A 135 -0.56 -22.15 -7.57
C THR A 135 -1.53 -23.08 -6.87
N ALA A 136 -1.30 -24.40 -6.85
CA ALA A 136 -2.15 -25.39 -6.19
C ALA A 136 -1.95 -25.40 -4.68
N ALA A 137 -0.77 -24.98 -4.20
CA ALA A 137 -0.47 -24.85 -2.78
C ALA A 137 -0.88 -23.48 -2.19
N LYS A 138 -1.71 -22.69 -2.90
CA LYS A 138 -2.12 -21.34 -2.48
C LYS A 138 -2.75 -21.37 -1.09
N PRO A 139 -2.48 -20.37 -0.24
CA PRO A 139 -3.27 -20.17 0.96
C PRO A 139 -4.74 -20.01 0.57
N GLU A 140 -5.63 -20.57 1.39
CA GLU A 140 -7.06 -20.30 1.28
C GLU A 140 -7.26 -18.81 1.54
N LEU A 141 -7.50 -18.07 0.46
CA LEU A 141 -7.75 -16.64 0.55
C LEU A 141 -9.11 -16.43 1.19
N GLN A 142 -9.19 -15.40 2.02
CA GLN A 142 -10.37 -15.12 2.80
C GLN A 142 -11.01 -13.80 2.42
N LYS A 143 -12.29 -13.66 2.76
CA LYS A 143 -13.00 -12.39 2.66
C LYS A 143 -12.39 -11.39 3.64
N ALA A 144 -12.29 -10.12 3.22
CA ALA A 144 -11.75 -9.05 4.04
C ALA A 144 -12.36 -8.98 5.46
N SER A 145 -13.68 -9.20 5.58
CA SER A 145 -14.39 -9.15 6.85
C SER A 145 -14.03 -10.27 7.84
N SER A 146 -13.50 -11.40 7.40
CA SER A 146 -13.09 -12.50 8.30
C SER A 146 -11.67 -12.34 8.82
N ILE A 147 -10.88 -11.44 8.24
CA ILE A 147 -9.46 -11.22 8.55
C ILE A 147 -9.19 -9.77 8.99
N LEU A 148 -10.03 -9.16 9.81
CA LEU A 148 -9.76 -7.82 10.31
C LEU A 148 -8.57 -7.83 11.30
N PRO A 149 -7.50 -7.04 11.08
CA PRO A 149 -6.26 -7.14 11.86
C PRO A 149 -6.38 -6.52 13.26
N SER A 150 -7.27 -5.55 13.44
CA SER A 150 -7.36 -4.75 14.66
C SER A 150 -8.80 -4.61 15.14
N SER A 151 -8.98 -4.34 16.43
CA SER A 151 -10.28 -3.92 16.97
C SER A 151 -10.74 -2.56 16.44
N LEU A 152 -9.84 -1.80 15.81
CA LEU A 152 -10.12 -0.53 15.13
C LEU A 152 -10.51 -0.72 13.65
N SER A 153 -10.31 -1.91 13.09
CA SER A 153 -10.58 -2.20 11.68
C SER A 153 -12.08 -2.32 11.41
N ARG A 154 -12.56 -1.65 10.36
CA ARG A 154 -13.95 -1.68 9.92
C ARG A 154 -14.04 -1.82 8.40
N ILE A 155 -15.10 -2.46 7.92
CA ILE A 155 -15.49 -2.42 6.52
C ILE A 155 -16.72 -1.51 6.40
N VAL A 156 -16.56 -0.41 5.69
CA VAL A 156 -17.64 0.56 5.44
C VAL A 156 -18.06 0.47 3.99
N ARG A 157 -19.35 0.24 3.75
CA ARG A 157 -19.91 0.17 2.40
C ARG A 157 -20.28 1.57 1.91
N LEU A 158 -19.54 2.09 0.93
CA LEU A 158 -19.88 3.28 0.17
C LEU A 158 -20.53 2.87 -1.14
N GLU A 159 -21.84 3.11 -1.34
CA GLU A 159 -22.62 2.80 -2.55
C GLU A 159 -22.22 1.51 -3.32
N LYS A 160 -21.18 1.62 -4.16
CA LYS A 160 -20.65 0.59 -5.08
C LYS A 160 -19.46 -0.22 -4.55
N LEU A 161 -18.91 0.12 -3.39
CA LEU A 161 -17.64 -0.42 -2.91
C LEU A 161 -17.59 -0.54 -1.38
N SER A 162 -17.03 -1.64 -0.89
CA SER A 162 -16.70 -1.84 0.51
C SER A 162 -15.26 -1.39 0.78
N LEU A 163 -15.08 -0.31 1.54
CA LEU A 163 -13.76 0.19 1.94
C LEU A 163 -13.38 -0.37 3.31
N HIS A 164 -12.13 -0.79 3.45
CA HIS A 164 -11.55 -1.01 4.76
C HIS A 164 -10.97 0.30 5.31
N LEU A 165 -11.15 0.56 6.60
CA LEU A 165 -10.43 1.60 7.32
C LEU A 165 -10.08 1.17 8.74
N LEU A 166 -9.06 1.82 9.31
CA LEU A 166 -8.97 1.97 10.75
C LEU A 166 -9.74 3.21 11.18
N LYS A 167 -10.61 3.04 12.19
CA LYS A 167 -11.33 4.12 12.84
C LYS A 167 -10.98 4.16 14.31
N SER A 168 -10.57 5.33 14.80
CA SER A 168 -10.37 5.57 16.22
C SER A 168 -11.07 6.87 16.60
N GLU A 169 -11.82 6.83 17.70
CA GLU A 169 -12.59 7.96 18.22
C GLU A 169 -12.11 8.27 19.64
N PHE A 170 -12.22 9.53 20.04
CA PHE A 170 -11.95 9.93 21.41
C PHE A 170 -13.09 9.49 22.34
N GLU A 171 -12.80 8.64 23.32
CA GLU A 171 -13.80 8.06 24.25
C GLU A 171 -14.11 8.94 25.47
N GLY A 172 -13.43 10.08 25.65
CA GLY A 172 -13.70 10.97 26.78
C GLY A 172 -14.88 11.92 26.55
N GLU A 173 -15.41 12.51 27.63
CA GLU A 173 -16.31 13.67 27.54
C GLU A 173 -15.56 14.77 26.79
N ALA A 174 -15.90 14.93 25.51
CA ALA A 174 -15.32 15.98 24.69
C ALA A 174 -15.77 17.31 25.29
N ASP A 175 -14.79 18.14 25.66
CA ASP A 175 -15.03 19.54 26.00
C ASP A 175 -15.84 20.18 24.86
N THR A 176 -17.13 20.39 25.09
CA THR A 176 -18.09 20.86 24.08
C THR A 176 -17.73 22.25 23.56
N SER A 177 -16.82 22.96 24.24
CA SER A 177 -16.33 24.26 23.84
C SER A 177 -15.30 24.22 22.70
N LYS A 178 -14.62 23.09 22.47
CA LYS A 178 -13.59 22.99 21.42
C LYS A 178 -14.18 22.47 20.12
N GLU A 179 -13.93 23.20 19.04
CA GLU A 179 -14.32 22.79 17.70
C GLU A 179 -13.62 21.46 17.35
N LYS A 180 -14.43 20.42 17.19
CA LYS A 180 -13.97 19.07 16.93
C LYS A 180 -13.40 18.99 15.51
N THR A 181 -12.23 18.37 15.38
CA THR A 181 -11.55 18.15 14.11
C THR A 181 -11.58 16.67 13.75
N ALA A 182 -11.84 16.36 12.48
CA ALA A 182 -11.66 15.01 11.94
C ALA A 182 -10.34 14.88 11.22
N MET A 183 -9.65 13.77 11.42
CA MET A 183 -8.37 13.50 10.78
C MET A 183 -8.50 12.38 9.75
N LEU A 184 -7.93 12.59 8.58
CA LEU A 184 -7.86 11.59 7.51
C LEU A 184 -6.39 11.30 7.17
N CYS A 185 -5.97 10.04 7.27
CA CYS A 185 -4.60 9.62 6.98
C CYS A 185 -4.55 8.76 5.71
N CYS A 186 -3.89 9.27 4.66
CA CYS A 186 -3.70 8.61 3.38
C CYS A 186 -2.32 7.95 3.31
N HIS A 187 -2.28 6.62 3.34
CA HIS A 187 -1.03 5.85 3.32
C HIS A 187 -0.29 5.91 1.97
N GLY A 188 1.02 5.64 1.99
CA GLY A 188 1.88 5.57 0.80
C GLY A 188 1.77 4.25 0.01
N PHE A 189 2.57 4.12 -1.05
CA PHE A 189 2.63 2.89 -1.84
C PHE A 189 3.21 1.73 -1.01
N GLY A 190 2.56 0.58 -1.06
CA GLY A 190 2.99 -0.63 -0.34
C GLY A 190 2.62 -0.63 1.14
N ALA A 191 2.11 0.49 1.68
CA ALA A 191 1.51 0.58 3.00
C ALA A 191 0.00 0.30 2.95
N ASN A 192 -0.64 0.36 4.11
CA ASN A 192 -2.10 0.29 4.27
C ASN A 192 -2.50 1.08 5.54
N GLY A 193 -3.78 1.20 5.85
CA GLY A 193 -4.30 1.95 6.99
C GLY A 193 -3.70 1.52 8.34
N THR A 194 -3.29 0.24 8.48
CA THR A 194 -2.66 -0.26 9.71
C THR A 194 -1.27 0.30 9.99
N SER A 195 -0.61 0.90 8.99
CA SER A 195 0.65 1.61 9.19
C SER A 195 0.51 2.80 10.16
N TYR A 196 -0.70 3.31 10.37
CA TYR A 196 -0.98 4.39 11.34
C TYR A 196 -1.36 3.88 12.74
N GLU A 197 -1.56 2.58 12.95
CA GLU A 197 -2.16 2.05 14.19
C GLU A 197 -1.41 2.48 15.46
N GLU A 198 -0.07 2.56 15.41
CA GLU A 198 0.75 2.96 16.56
C GLU A 198 0.63 4.45 16.92
N VAL A 199 0.28 5.31 15.96
CA VAL A 199 0.20 6.76 16.17
C VAL A 199 -1.22 7.26 16.44
N LEU A 200 -2.27 6.46 16.18
CA LEU A 200 -3.67 6.84 16.44
C LEU A 200 -3.90 7.34 17.87
N PRO A 201 -3.39 6.67 18.94
CA PRO A 201 -3.62 7.14 20.30
C PRO A 201 -2.97 8.50 20.59
N LEU A 202 -1.88 8.84 19.89
CA LEU A 202 -1.18 10.12 20.07
C LEU A 202 -1.99 11.28 19.46
N PHE A 203 -2.60 11.05 18.29
CA PHE A 203 -3.46 12.05 17.65
C PHE A 203 -4.71 12.37 18.49
N LEU A 204 -5.32 11.35 19.09
CA LEU A 204 -6.49 11.54 19.97
C LEU A 204 -6.10 12.19 21.30
N LYS A 205 -5.04 11.71 21.97
CA LYS A 205 -4.60 12.26 23.27
C LYS A 205 -4.12 13.70 23.21
N SER A 206 -3.56 14.12 22.08
CA SER A 206 -3.13 15.51 21.88
C SER A 206 -4.30 16.49 21.67
N GLY A 207 -5.52 15.98 21.50
CA GLY A 207 -6.69 16.80 21.18
C GLY A 207 -6.66 17.38 19.76
N LEU A 208 -5.74 16.92 18.90
CA LEU A 208 -5.66 17.34 17.49
C LEU A 208 -6.86 16.85 16.67
N ALA A 209 -7.43 15.72 17.06
CA ALA A 209 -8.56 15.12 16.39
C ALA A 209 -9.51 14.45 17.39
N SER A 210 -10.80 14.53 17.10
CA SER A 210 -11.87 13.80 17.79
C SER A 210 -12.10 12.42 17.18
N VAL A 211 -11.83 12.29 15.87
CA VAL A 211 -11.92 11.06 15.10
C VAL A 211 -10.76 11.00 14.12
N VAL A 212 -10.16 9.83 13.97
CA VAL A 212 -9.09 9.56 13.01
C VAL A 212 -9.52 8.40 12.10
N LEU A 213 -9.47 8.65 10.79
CA LEU A 213 -9.81 7.71 9.74
C LEU A 213 -8.56 7.38 8.92
N CYS A 214 -8.23 6.10 8.79
CA CYS A 214 -7.12 5.63 7.95
C CYS A 214 -7.63 4.60 6.96
N PRO A 215 -8.23 5.03 5.83
CA PRO A 215 -8.74 4.11 4.83
C PRO A 215 -7.62 3.44 4.04
N ASP A 216 -7.87 2.20 3.64
CA ASP A 216 -7.12 1.53 2.60
C ASP A 216 -7.57 2.03 1.22
N GLN A 217 -6.60 2.45 0.42
CA GLN A 217 -6.84 2.76 -0.98
C GLN A 217 -7.27 1.51 -1.76
N VAL A 218 -8.06 1.71 -2.82
CA VAL A 218 -8.46 0.65 -3.74
C VAL A 218 -7.22 0.04 -4.40
N GLY A 219 -7.03 -1.27 -4.19
CA GLY A 219 -5.82 -1.99 -4.59
C GLY A 219 -4.87 -2.31 -3.44
N PHE A 220 -5.07 -1.70 -2.27
CA PHE A 220 -4.27 -1.91 -1.05
C PHE A 220 -5.10 -2.45 0.11
N GLY A 221 -4.41 -3.06 1.07
CA GLY A 221 -5.00 -3.56 2.31
C GLY A 221 -6.21 -4.48 2.10
N LEU A 222 -7.30 -4.25 2.83
CA LEU A 222 -8.51 -5.08 2.84
C LEU A 222 -9.71 -4.46 2.11
N THR A 223 -9.51 -3.32 1.43
CA THR A 223 -10.56 -2.70 0.61
C THR A 223 -11.03 -3.63 -0.53
N GLU A 224 -12.30 -3.58 -0.90
CA GLU A 224 -12.83 -4.34 -2.03
C GLU A 224 -12.11 -4.01 -3.35
N ARG A 225 -12.10 -4.96 -4.29
CA ARG A 225 -11.38 -4.84 -5.57
C ARG A 225 -12.37 -4.85 -6.74
N PRO A 226 -12.81 -3.68 -7.23
CA PRO A 226 -13.63 -3.59 -8.42
C PRO A 226 -12.98 -4.33 -9.60
N ASN A 227 -13.80 -5.04 -10.38
CA ASN A 227 -13.32 -5.75 -11.55
C ASN A 227 -12.90 -4.75 -12.64
N LEU A 228 -11.59 -4.63 -12.86
CA LEU A 228 -11.03 -3.78 -13.91
C LEU A 228 -10.97 -4.55 -15.24
N VAL A 229 -11.71 -4.08 -16.24
CA VAL A 229 -11.66 -4.63 -17.60
C VAL A 229 -11.06 -3.58 -18.53
N PHE A 230 -9.80 -3.76 -18.95
CA PHE A 230 -9.18 -2.85 -19.93
C PHE A 230 -9.89 -2.93 -21.28
N ARG A 231 -10.46 -1.80 -21.71
CA ARG A 231 -11.15 -1.63 -22.99
C ARG A 231 -10.47 -0.53 -23.81
N ARG A 232 -10.62 -0.61 -25.14
CA ARG A 232 -10.17 0.45 -26.06
C ARG A 232 -10.92 1.74 -25.75
N GLY A 233 -10.20 2.86 -25.76
CA GLY A 233 -10.80 4.19 -25.51
C GLY A 233 -11.14 4.47 -24.05
N MET A 234 -10.79 3.57 -23.11
CA MET A 234 -10.94 3.81 -21.68
C MET A 234 -10.09 5.02 -21.24
N SER A 235 -10.71 5.89 -20.45
CA SER A 235 -10.03 7.00 -19.79
C SER A 235 -9.75 6.63 -18.33
N PHE A 236 -8.60 7.05 -17.83
CA PHE A 236 -8.21 6.96 -16.43
C PHE A 236 -8.17 8.34 -15.76
N GLN A 237 -8.56 9.39 -16.48
CA GLN A 237 -8.61 10.72 -15.92
C GLN A 237 -9.91 10.91 -15.13
N THR A 238 -9.81 11.48 -13.94
CA THR A 238 -10.96 11.83 -13.12
C THR A 238 -10.92 13.33 -12.81
N ASP A 239 -12.00 14.05 -13.10
CA ASP A 239 -12.12 15.43 -12.66
C ASP A 239 -12.64 15.44 -11.21
N THR A 240 -11.72 15.55 -10.25
CA THR A 240 -12.01 15.46 -8.81
C THR A 240 -12.97 16.53 -8.30
N GLU A 241 -13.14 17.64 -9.02
CA GLU A 241 -14.03 18.73 -8.61
C GLU A 241 -15.50 18.45 -8.96
N LYS A 242 -15.74 17.67 -10.01
CA LYS A 242 -17.09 17.42 -10.55
C LYS A 242 -17.56 16.00 -10.33
N ALA A 243 -16.66 15.03 -10.33
CA ALA A 243 -17.01 13.64 -10.22
C ALA A 243 -17.53 13.32 -8.81
N THR A 244 -18.69 12.68 -8.75
CA THR A 244 -19.23 12.10 -7.53
C THR A 244 -18.85 10.64 -7.40
N LEU A 245 -19.09 10.04 -6.23
CA LEU A 245 -18.90 8.61 -6.01
C LEU A 245 -19.67 7.75 -7.04
N GLY A 246 -20.89 8.18 -7.38
CA GLY A 246 -21.75 7.51 -8.35
C GLY A 246 -21.17 7.49 -9.77
N ASP A 247 -20.31 8.45 -10.12
CA ASP A 247 -19.75 8.58 -11.47
C ASP A 247 -18.50 7.72 -11.70
N LEU A 248 -17.89 7.21 -10.63
CA LEU A 248 -16.63 6.48 -10.72
C LEU A 248 -16.81 5.13 -11.42
N SER A 249 -16.07 4.96 -12.51
CA SER A 249 -15.84 3.64 -13.10
C SER A 249 -14.84 2.84 -12.26
N ALA A 250 -14.85 1.50 -12.40
CA ALA A 250 -13.87 0.64 -11.75
C ALA A 250 -12.41 1.04 -12.03
N ALA A 251 -12.12 1.55 -13.23
CA ALA A 251 -10.79 2.03 -13.61
C ALA A 251 -10.37 3.29 -12.83
N GLN A 252 -11.29 4.24 -12.69
CA GLN A 252 -11.05 5.48 -11.96
C GLN A 252 -10.92 5.23 -10.45
N MET A 253 -11.61 4.24 -9.89
CA MET A 253 -11.44 3.86 -8.49
C MET A 253 -10.00 3.45 -8.14
N TYR A 254 -9.22 2.92 -9.10
CA TYR A 254 -7.81 2.58 -8.89
C TYR A 254 -6.84 3.76 -9.07
N THR A 255 -7.30 4.96 -9.43
CA THR A 255 -6.43 6.14 -9.53
C THR A 255 -6.34 6.88 -8.21
N LEU A 256 -5.31 7.70 -8.02
CA LEU A 256 -5.12 8.48 -6.79
C LEU A 256 -6.22 9.53 -6.60
N THR A 257 -6.72 10.09 -7.71
CA THR A 257 -7.86 11.02 -7.75
C THR A 257 -9.20 10.33 -7.43
N GLY A 258 -9.45 9.12 -7.95
CA GLY A 258 -10.62 8.33 -7.57
C GLY A 258 -10.58 7.89 -6.11
N ASN A 259 -9.40 7.52 -5.61
CA ASN A 259 -9.20 7.27 -4.18
C ASN A 259 -9.45 8.51 -3.32
N ALA A 260 -9.16 9.72 -3.84
CA ALA A 260 -9.48 10.95 -3.13
C ALA A 260 -10.99 11.19 -3.03
N ILE A 261 -11.75 10.93 -4.10
CA ILE A 261 -13.22 11.02 -4.06
C ILE A 261 -13.79 10.03 -3.05
N LEU A 262 -13.28 8.79 -3.04
CA LEU A 262 -13.67 7.75 -2.07
C LEU A 262 -13.34 8.16 -0.62
N ALA A 263 -12.14 8.70 -0.38
CA ALA A 263 -11.72 9.13 0.94
C ALA A 263 -12.49 10.37 1.42
N GLY A 264 -12.82 11.30 0.52
CA GLY A 264 -13.69 12.44 0.81
C GLY A 264 -15.10 12.01 1.19
N ALA A 265 -15.70 11.10 0.42
CA ALA A 265 -17.02 10.53 0.72
C ALA A 265 -17.02 9.72 2.04
N LEU A 266 -15.94 9.01 2.34
CA LEU A 266 -15.79 8.32 3.63
C LEU A 266 -15.72 9.33 4.78
N LEU A 267 -14.94 10.40 4.62
CA LEU A 267 -14.79 11.43 5.64
C LEU A 267 -16.09 12.23 5.83
N ASP A 268 -16.89 12.44 4.77
CA ASP A 268 -18.23 13.04 4.85
C ASP A 268 -19.21 12.10 5.61
N ARG A 269 -19.05 10.78 5.47
CA ARG A 269 -19.94 9.79 6.09
C ARG A 269 -19.62 9.50 7.56
N GLU A 270 -18.33 9.36 7.88
CA GLU A 270 -17.88 8.87 9.18
C GLU A 270 -17.61 10.01 10.19
N SER A 271 -17.83 11.26 9.77
CA SER A 271 -17.57 12.45 10.57
C SER A 271 -18.47 13.61 10.17
N ASP A 272 -19.20 14.15 11.15
CA ASP A 272 -19.96 15.40 11.02
C ASP A 272 -19.11 16.66 11.27
N GLN A 273 -17.80 16.50 11.44
CA GLN A 273 -16.90 17.61 11.76
C GLN A 273 -16.65 18.52 10.55
N ARG A 274 -16.83 19.82 10.79
CA ARG A 274 -16.50 20.87 9.83
C ARG A 274 -14.99 20.93 9.57
N ASN A 275 -14.20 20.96 10.64
CA ASN A 275 -12.75 21.06 10.54
C ASN A 275 -12.12 19.71 10.21
N SER A 276 -11.18 19.74 9.27
CA SER A 276 -10.48 18.55 8.78
C SER A 276 -8.96 18.73 8.78
N LEU A 277 -8.26 17.74 9.33
CA LEU A 277 -6.81 17.62 9.22
C LEU A 277 -6.47 16.42 8.35
N ILE A 278 -5.90 16.66 7.17
CA ILE A 278 -5.61 15.61 6.20
C ILE A 278 -4.10 15.38 6.18
N ILE A 279 -3.69 14.12 6.32
CA ILE A 279 -2.30 13.71 6.31
C ILE A 279 -2.08 12.78 5.13
N GLY A 280 -1.04 13.00 4.34
CA GLY A 280 -0.65 12.09 3.26
C GLY A 280 0.83 11.77 3.30
N HIS A 281 1.15 10.48 3.32
CA HIS A 281 2.54 9.99 3.28
C HIS A 281 2.92 9.47 1.89
N SER A 282 4.08 9.85 1.37
CA SER A 282 4.60 9.36 0.08
C SER A 282 3.59 9.54 -1.06
N MET A 283 3.23 8.48 -1.77
CA MET A 283 2.20 8.52 -2.81
C MET A 283 0.81 8.93 -2.27
N GLY A 284 0.52 8.65 -1.00
CA GLY A 284 -0.70 9.07 -0.31
C GLY A 284 -0.82 10.59 -0.19
N ALA A 285 0.28 11.33 -0.30
CA ALA A 285 0.29 12.80 -0.40
C ALA A 285 -0.57 13.31 -1.57
N ILE A 286 -0.59 12.60 -2.71
CA ILE A 286 -1.35 13.02 -3.88
C ILE A 286 -2.85 12.89 -3.61
N THR A 287 -3.27 11.75 -3.04
CA THR A 287 -4.66 11.53 -2.62
C THR A 287 -5.08 12.53 -1.55
N ALA A 288 -4.26 12.73 -0.50
CA ALA A 288 -4.50 13.71 0.55
C ALA A 288 -4.66 15.13 0.00
N SER A 289 -3.77 15.58 -0.90
CA SER A 289 -3.87 16.88 -1.55
C SER A 289 -5.16 17.03 -2.33
N ALA A 290 -5.56 16.02 -3.11
CA ALA A 290 -6.80 16.07 -3.87
C ALA A 290 -8.05 16.16 -2.96
N VAL A 291 -8.09 15.43 -1.84
CA VAL A 291 -9.17 15.57 -0.84
C VAL A 291 -9.17 16.98 -0.25
N ALA A 292 -8.01 17.47 0.15
CA ALA A 292 -7.86 18.78 0.78
C ALA A 292 -8.29 19.94 -0.13
N ILE A 293 -7.91 19.89 -1.41
CA ILE A 293 -8.34 20.87 -2.42
C ILE A 293 -9.85 20.85 -2.58
N ALA A 294 -10.46 19.66 -2.74
CA ALA A 294 -11.90 19.52 -2.93
C ALA A 294 -12.68 20.07 -1.72
N ARG A 295 -12.22 19.80 -0.49
CA ARG A 295 -12.83 20.33 0.73
C ARG A 295 -12.62 21.84 0.90
N ALA A 296 -11.41 22.34 0.68
CA ALA A 296 -11.11 23.77 0.74
C ALA A 296 -11.88 24.59 -0.31
N GLY A 297 -12.30 23.96 -1.41
CA GLY A 297 -13.20 24.55 -2.40
C GLY A 297 -14.63 24.74 -1.89
N ARG A 298 -15.11 23.86 -0.98
CA ARG A 298 -16.45 23.94 -0.36
C ARG A 298 -16.46 24.86 0.86
N ASP A 299 -15.44 24.77 1.71
CA ASP A 299 -15.35 25.53 2.97
C ASP A 299 -13.91 26.01 3.21
N PRO A 300 -13.52 27.18 2.67
CA PRO A 300 -12.17 27.72 2.81
C PRO A 300 -11.74 27.88 4.27
N GLY A 301 -10.52 27.47 4.60
CA GLY A 301 -9.95 27.61 5.95
C GLY A 301 -10.28 26.48 6.95
N SER A 302 -11.30 25.66 6.66
CA SER A 302 -11.67 24.48 7.48
C SER A 302 -10.69 23.30 7.38
N VAL A 303 -9.74 23.36 6.42
CA VAL A 303 -8.83 22.27 6.11
C VAL A 303 -7.38 22.66 6.38
N ALA A 304 -6.66 21.76 7.06
CA ALA A 304 -5.21 21.75 7.13
C ALA A 304 -4.68 20.46 6.49
N LEU A 305 -3.58 20.56 5.75
CA LEU A 305 -2.93 19.45 5.06
C LEU A 305 -1.50 19.27 5.57
N ILE A 306 -1.13 18.03 5.91
CA ILE A 306 0.23 17.61 6.24
C ILE A 306 0.71 16.64 5.16
N LEU A 307 1.82 16.96 4.52
CA LEU A 307 2.46 16.12 3.52
C LEU A 307 3.78 15.56 4.07
N GLU A 308 3.81 14.28 4.33
CA GLU A 308 5.00 13.56 4.82
C GLU A 308 5.71 12.88 3.65
N SER A 309 6.96 13.25 3.41
CA SER A 309 7.79 12.73 2.32
C SER A 309 7.01 12.62 1.00
N PRO A 310 6.44 13.72 0.46
CA PRO A 310 5.51 13.64 -0.67
C PRO A 310 6.19 13.14 -1.96
N ALA A 311 5.55 12.19 -2.65
CA ALA A 311 6.10 11.54 -3.85
C ALA A 311 5.35 11.92 -5.15
N PHE A 312 5.34 13.20 -5.49
CA PHE A 312 4.76 13.69 -6.76
C PHE A 312 5.69 13.38 -7.94
N LEU A 313 5.15 12.71 -8.96
CA LEU A 313 5.87 12.42 -10.21
C LEU A 313 5.49 13.43 -11.29
N VAL A 314 6.14 14.58 -11.27
CA VAL A 314 5.93 15.61 -12.30
C VAL A 314 6.81 15.30 -13.51
N LYS A 315 6.20 14.82 -14.59
CA LYS A 315 6.87 14.79 -15.90
C LYS A 315 6.76 16.17 -16.55
N PRO A 316 7.84 16.69 -17.17
CA PRO A 316 7.78 17.94 -17.93
C PRO A 316 6.68 17.81 -18.98
N SER A 317 5.88 18.88 -19.09
CA SER A 317 4.60 18.95 -19.77
C SER A 317 4.71 18.69 -21.29
N SER A 318 4.90 17.44 -21.69
CA SER A 318 4.28 16.95 -22.91
C SER A 318 2.79 17.03 -22.64
N GLU A 319 2.08 17.95 -23.29
CA GLU A 319 0.63 18.18 -23.22
C GLU A 319 -0.12 16.93 -22.75
N SER A 320 -0.98 17.07 -21.75
CA SER A 320 -1.86 16.02 -21.22
C SER A 320 -2.92 15.61 -22.26
N ARG A 321 -2.48 15.16 -23.44
CA ARG A 321 -3.35 14.50 -24.40
C ARG A 321 -3.83 13.25 -23.72
N THR A 322 -5.14 13.17 -23.54
CA THR A 322 -5.86 11.95 -23.17
C THR A 322 -5.36 10.83 -24.07
N ARG A 323 -4.45 9.99 -23.58
CA ARG A 323 -3.91 8.87 -24.34
C ARG A 323 -5.02 7.84 -24.43
N ARG A 324 -5.84 7.92 -25.49
CA ARG A 324 -6.75 6.84 -25.84
C ARG A 324 -5.89 5.60 -26.04
N LEU A 325 -6.14 4.57 -25.23
CA LEU A 325 -5.38 3.33 -25.31
C LEU A 325 -5.60 2.67 -26.68
N GLY A 326 -4.52 2.57 -27.46
CA GLY A 326 -4.48 1.75 -28.67
C GLY A 326 -4.52 0.26 -28.33
N ARG A 327 -4.79 -0.59 -29.33
CA ARG A 327 -4.90 -2.05 -29.15
C ARG A 327 -3.64 -2.66 -28.52
N ALA A 328 -2.46 -2.25 -29.00
CA ALA A 328 -1.18 -2.72 -28.48
C ALA A 328 -0.97 -2.33 -27.00
N ALA A 329 -1.35 -1.11 -26.62
CA ALA A 329 -1.27 -0.65 -25.23
C ALA A 329 -2.22 -1.45 -24.32
N VAL A 330 -3.46 -1.70 -24.77
CA VAL A 330 -4.40 -2.55 -24.02
C VAL A 330 -3.86 -3.97 -23.82
N LEU A 331 -3.27 -4.57 -24.86
CA LEU A 331 -2.65 -5.89 -24.76
C LEU A 331 -1.46 -5.87 -23.79
N GLY A 332 -0.58 -4.87 -23.92
CA GLY A 332 0.56 -4.68 -23.03
C GLY A 332 0.15 -4.57 -21.55
N LEU A 333 -0.88 -3.78 -21.25
CA LEU A 333 -1.42 -3.65 -19.89
C LEU A 333 -2.04 -4.95 -19.37
N ARG A 334 -2.72 -5.72 -20.22
CA ARG A 334 -3.26 -7.04 -19.83
C ARG A 334 -2.13 -8.01 -19.50
N LEU A 335 -1.08 -8.06 -20.32
CA LEU A 335 0.09 -8.91 -20.09
C LEU A 335 0.85 -8.47 -18.84
N GLN A 336 1.07 -7.17 -18.65
CA GLN A 336 1.68 -6.61 -17.46
C GLN A 336 0.87 -6.96 -16.21
N ARG A 337 -0.46 -6.80 -16.25
CA ARG A 337 -1.33 -7.17 -15.13
C ARG A 337 -1.21 -8.65 -14.77
N LEU A 338 -1.19 -9.54 -15.77
CA LEU A 338 -1.00 -10.97 -15.55
C LEU A 338 0.37 -11.26 -14.94
N PHE A 339 1.42 -10.62 -15.45
CA PHE A 339 2.77 -10.75 -14.94
C PHE A 339 2.88 -10.27 -13.49
N LEU A 340 2.38 -9.08 -13.18
CA LEU A 340 2.39 -8.54 -11.81
C LEU A 340 1.59 -9.42 -10.86
N ARG A 341 0.39 -9.86 -11.26
CA ARG A 341 -0.41 -10.79 -10.46
C ARG A 341 0.37 -12.07 -10.17
N PHE A 342 1.07 -12.60 -11.18
CA PHE A 342 1.88 -13.80 -11.02
C PHE A 342 3.04 -13.58 -10.05
N VAL A 343 3.83 -12.51 -10.23
CA VAL A 343 4.96 -12.16 -9.35
C VAL A 343 4.50 -11.93 -7.91
N LEU A 344 3.41 -11.17 -7.71
CA LEU A 344 2.85 -10.89 -6.38
C LEU A 344 2.24 -12.12 -5.71
N GLN A 345 1.98 -13.20 -6.46
CA GLN A 345 1.57 -14.49 -5.92
C GLN A 345 2.74 -15.45 -5.75
N LEU A 346 3.99 -15.01 -5.91
CA LEU A 346 5.12 -15.89 -5.61
C LEU A 346 5.26 -16.07 -4.08
N PRO A 347 5.31 -17.31 -3.57
CA PRO A 347 5.47 -17.63 -2.15
C PRO A 347 6.63 -16.88 -1.48
N GLY A 348 7.73 -16.71 -2.22
CA GLY A 348 8.96 -16.13 -1.72
C GLY A 348 8.96 -14.61 -1.55
N LEU A 349 7.94 -13.91 -2.05
CA LEU A 349 7.86 -12.44 -2.02
C LEU A 349 6.84 -11.97 -0.96
N THR A 350 5.58 -11.85 -1.34
CA THR A 350 4.55 -11.15 -0.56
C THR A 350 4.08 -11.93 0.66
N TYR A 351 4.26 -13.26 0.67
CA TYR A 351 3.95 -14.10 1.82
C TYR A 351 5.16 -14.33 2.73
N ASN A 352 6.38 -14.08 2.27
CA ASN A 352 7.58 -14.43 3.00
C ASN A 352 7.87 -13.40 4.10
N ARG A 353 7.97 -13.87 5.35
CA ARG A 353 8.32 -13.03 6.51
C ARG A 353 9.66 -12.32 6.35
N LEU A 354 10.68 -13.01 5.84
CA LEU A 354 12.03 -12.48 5.68
C LEU A 354 12.09 -11.35 4.64
N PHE A 355 11.30 -11.47 3.56
CA PHE A 355 11.19 -10.42 2.55
C PHE A 355 10.72 -9.10 3.19
N TRP A 356 9.61 -9.14 3.93
CA TRP A 356 9.07 -7.97 4.62
C TRP A 356 9.98 -7.48 5.73
N ARG A 357 10.56 -8.38 6.54
CA ARG A 357 11.46 -8.00 7.63
C ARG A 357 12.68 -7.26 7.09
N SER A 358 13.28 -7.75 6.00
CA SER A 358 14.41 -7.10 5.34
C SER A 358 14.03 -5.73 4.78
N GLY A 359 12.92 -5.64 4.05
CA GLY A 359 12.43 -4.38 3.48
C GLY A 359 12.10 -3.34 4.54
N LEU A 360 11.37 -3.73 5.60
CA LEU A 360 11.00 -2.84 6.70
C LEU A 360 12.22 -2.46 7.57
N ALA A 361 13.14 -3.38 7.85
CA ALA A 361 14.37 -3.05 8.57
C ALA A 361 15.23 -2.03 7.81
N SER A 362 15.21 -2.07 6.47
CA SER A 362 15.88 -1.05 5.64
C SER A 362 15.15 0.29 5.64
N ALA A 363 13.82 0.30 5.85
CA ALA A 363 13.00 1.51 5.86
C ALA A 363 12.96 2.20 7.23
N TYR A 364 13.04 1.42 8.32
CA TYR A 364 12.95 1.89 9.69
C TYR A 364 14.31 1.72 10.39
N ALA A 365 15.06 2.81 10.56
CA ALA A 365 16.40 2.79 11.14
C ALA A 365 16.43 2.32 12.61
N ASP A 366 15.43 2.71 13.41
CA ASP A 366 15.47 2.59 14.89
C ASP A 366 14.31 1.74 15.47
N MET A 367 13.81 0.76 14.71
CA MET A 367 12.72 -0.10 15.19
C MET A 367 13.27 -1.33 15.93
N ASP A 368 12.85 -1.53 17.18
CA ASP A 368 13.18 -2.75 17.91
C ASP A 368 12.58 -3.99 17.24
N ALA A 369 13.17 -5.16 17.49
CA ALA A 369 12.79 -6.41 16.82
C ALA A 369 11.31 -6.80 17.04
N VAL A 370 10.72 -6.45 18.19
CA VAL A 370 9.33 -6.77 18.52
C VAL A 370 8.38 -5.90 17.70
N ARG A 371 8.62 -4.58 17.66
CA ARG A 371 7.86 -3.65 16.82
C ARG A 371 8.00 -4.01 15.35
N LEU A 372 9.21 -4.32 14.89
CA LEU A 372 9.47 -4.73 13.51
C LEU A 372 8.66 -5.97 13.12
N ASP A 373 8.63 -6.99 13.97
CA ASP A 373 7.86 -8.20 13.69
C ASP A 373 6.35 -7.95 13.67
N LYS A 374 5.84 -7.07 14.54
CA LYS A 374 4.44 -6.63 14.50
C LYS A 374 4.14 -5.96 13.15
N GLN A 375 4.99 -5.05 12.70
CA GLN A 375 4.82 -4.39 11.40
C GLN A 375 4.91 -5.38 10.23
N VAL A 376 5.86 -6.32 10.26
CA VAL A 376 5.95 -7.40 9.26
C VAL A 376 4.65 -8.18 9.15
N LEU A 377 4.02 -8.51 10.29
CA LEU A 377 2.73 -9.18 10.33
C LEU A 377 1.63 -8.34 9.64
N LEU A 378 1.54 -7.05 10.01
CA LEU A 378 0.53 -6.13 9.47
C LEU A 378 0.69 -5.86 7.96
N TYR A 379 1.92 -5.77 7.47
CA TYR A 379 2.20 -5.58 6.03
C TYR A 379 1.93 -6.85 5.21
N ARG A 380 2.12 -8.04 5.79
CA ARG A 380 1.77 -9.32 5.16
C ARG A 380 0.27 -9.56 5.15
N TRP A 381 -0.44 -9.08 6.15
CA TRP A 381 -1.86 -9.36 6.42
C TRP A 381 -2.78 -9.26 5.18
N PRO A 382 -2.69 -8.20 4.37
CA PRO A 382 -3.53 -8.06 3.18
C PRO A 382 -3.38 -9.18 2.14
N SER A 383 -2.23 -9.87 2.10
CA SER A 383 -1.99 -10.97 1.15
C SER A 383 -2.91 -12.17 1.36
N LEU A 384 -3.56 -12.28 2.53
CA LEU A 384 -4.58 -13.29 2.82
C LEU A 384 -5.95 -12.95 2.22
N CYS A 385 -6.16 -11.71 1.80
CA CYS A 385 -7.43 -11.26 1.25
C CYS A 385 -7.61 -11.74 -0.19
N GLU A 386 -8.81 -12.22 -0.51
CA GLU A 386 -9.22 -12.54 -1.88
C GLU A 386 -8.94 -11.37 -2.83
N GLY A 387 -8.32 -11.68 -3.97
CA GLY A 387 -8.06 -10.70 -5.02
C GLY A 387 -6.98 -9.66 -4.70
N TRP A 388 -6.27 -9.72 -3.56
CA TRP A 388 -5.26 -8.72 -3.18
C TRP A 388 -4.22 -8.45 -4.28
N ALA A 389 -3.56 -9.51 -4.79
CA ALA A 389 -2.54 -9.38 -5.84
C ALA A 389 -3.10 -8.79 -7.14
N LEU A 390 -4.36 -9.10 -7.49
CA LEU A 390 -5.03 -8.53 -8.65
C LEU A 390 -5.34 -7.04 -8.43
N GLY A 391 -5.81 -6.68 -7.24
CA GLY A 391 -6.05 -5.30 -6.84
C GLY A 391 -4.79 -4.44 -6.95
N LEU A 392 -3.66 -4.91 -6.40
CA LEU A 392 -2.39 -4.21 -6.49
C LEU A 392 -1.89 -4.09 -7.95
N ALA A 393 -2.03 -5.15 -8.75
CA ALA A 393 -1.68 -5.11 -10.18
C ALA A 393 -2.56 -4.13 -10.97
N ASN A 394 -3.86 -4.05 -10.65
CA ASN A 394 -4.79 -3.08 -11.23
C ASN A 394 -4.42 -1.65 -10.83
N PHE A 395 -4.09 -1.41 -9.56
CA PHE A 395 -3.62 -0.12 -9.07
C PHE A 395 -2.36 0.32 -9.80
N VAL A 396 -1.33 -0.52 -9.87
CA VAL A 396 -0.07 -0.19 -10.58
C VAL A 396 -0.33 0.13 -12.05
N SER A 397 -1.21 -0.64 -12.69
CA SER A 397 -1.57 -0.42 -14.10
C SER A 397 -2.34 0.90 -14.29
N ALA A 398 -3.30 1.22 -13.41
CA ALA A 398 -4.02 2.49 -13.43
C ALA A 398 -3.07 3.66 -13.18
N ARG A 399 -2.15 3.50 -12.22
CA ARG A 399 -1.15 4.50 -11.86
C ARG A 399 -0.24 4.86 -13.03
N LEU A 400 0.24 3.89 -13.80
CA LEU A 400 1.06 4.14 -14.99
C LEU A 400 0.33 4.96 -16.06
N LEU A 401 -1.00 4.85 -16.11
CA LEU A 401 -1.84 5.57 -17.07
C LEU A 401 -2.26 6.95 -16.55
N SER A 402 -2.26 7.14 -15.24
CA SER A 402 -2.69 8.37 -14.57
C SER A 402 -1.54 9.18 -13.97
N ILE A 403 -0.27 8.91 -14.32
CA ILE A 403 0.89 9.70 -13.84
C ILE A 403 0.72 11.20 -14.10
N GLY A 404 0.06 11.56 -15.21
CA GLY A 404 -0.20 12.96 -15.54
C GLY A 404 -1.11 13.71 -14.56
N GLU A 405 -1.89 12.99 -13.73
CA GLU A 405 -2.77 13.60 -12.72
C GLU A 405 -1.97 14.30 -11.61
N ASP A 406 -0.73 13.86 -11.33
CA ASP A 406 0.10 14.42 -10.26
C ASP A 406 0.40 15.89 -10.47
N ALA A 407 0.80 16.25 -11.70
CA ALA A 407 1.11 17.62 -12.05
C ALA A 407 -0.13 18.52 -11.91
N LEU A 408 -1.31 18.00 -12.28
CA LEU A 408 -2.58 18.72 -12.14
C LEU A 408 -2.97 18.91 -10.66
N VAL A 409 -2.88 17.85 -9.85
CA VAL A 409 -3.15 17.93 -8.41
C VAL A 409 -2.18 18.89 -7.73
N LEU A 410 -0.89 18.83 -8.07
CA LEU A 410 0.13 19.72 -7.53
C LEU A 410 -0.12 21.18 -7.92
N GLN A 411 -0.47 21.43 -9.18
CA GLN A 411 -0.81 22.78 -9.65
C GLN A 411 -2.01 23.33 -8.88
N ARG A 412 -3.10 22.56 -8.79
CA ARG A 412 -4.30 22.93 -8.03
C ARG A 412 -4.00 23.14 -6.54
N LEU A 413 -3.09 22.35 -5.96
CA LEU A 413 -2.65 22.53 -4.57
C LEU A 413 -1.97 23.89 -4.38
N VAL A 414 -1.04 24.24 -5.27
CA VAL A 414 -0.35 25.54 -5.24
C VAL A 414 -1.35 26.68 -5.40
N ASP A 415 -2.32 26.56 -6.31
CA ASP A 415 -3.33 27.58 -6.55
C ASP A 415 -4.25 27.76 -5.32
N ALA A 416 -4.66 26.67 -4.67
CA ALA A 416 -5.43 26.72 -3.43
C ALA A 416 -4.66 27.37 -2.27
N CYS A 417 -3.36 27.13 -2.16
CA CYS A 417 -2.49 27.78 -1.17
C CYS A 417 -2.35 29.29 -1.45
N LYS A 418 -2.14 29.68 -2.72
CA LYS A 418 -2.04 31.09 -3.14
C LYS A 418 -3.33 31.86 -2.87
N ALA A 419 -4.47 31.21 -3.06
CA ALA A 419 -5.77 31.77 -2.74
C ALA A 419 -6.08 31.83 -1.24
N GLY A 420 -5.18 31.37 -0.36
CA GLY A 420 -5.39 31.35 1.09
C GLY A 420 -6.45 30.36 1.56
N LYS A 421 -6.90 29.44 0.69
CA LYS A 421 -7.98 28.49 0.99
C LYS A 421 -7.52 27.30 1.84
N LEU A 422 -6.22 26.96 1.76
CA LEU A 422 -5.64 25.77 2.36
C LEU A 422 -4.30 26.09 3.04
N ARG A 423 -4.12 25.56 4.26
CA ARG A 423 -2.84 25.57 4.98
C ARG A 423 -2.13 24.25 4.77
N VAL A 424 -0.86 24.30 4.36
CA VAL A 424 -0.06 23.10 4.08
C VAL A 424 1.23 23.11 4.89
N LEU A 425 1.47 22.03 5.62
CA LEU A 425 2.74 21.70 6.25
C LEU A 425 3.40 20.59 5.44
N ILE A 426 4.64 20.80 5.02
CA ILE A 426 5.44 19.77 4.34
C ILE A 426 6.52 19.31 5.31
N VAL A 427 6.51 18.01 5.60
CA VAL A 427 7.47 17.32 6.47
C VAL A 427 8.33 16.43 5.57
N THR A 428 9.63 16.64 5.60
CA THR A 428 10.59 15.79 4.88
C THR A 428 11.68 15.32 5.83
N GLY A 429 12.06 14.04 5.74
CA GLY A 429 13.16 13.47 6.52
C GLY A 429 14.50 13.65 5.82
N ASP A 430 15.48 14.26 6.49
CA ASP A 430 16.88 14.25 6.07
C ASP A 430 17.51 12.85 6.15
N LYS A 431 16.98 12.03 7.07
CA LYS A 431 17.33 10.61 7.28
C LYS A 431 16.42 9.63 6.55
N ASP A 432 15.48 10.10 5.73
CA ASP A 432 14.63 9.21 4.95
C ASP A 432 15.47 8.49 3.88
N LEU A 433 15.79 7.22 4.13
CA LEU A 433 16.59 6.39 3.23
C LEU A 433 15.83 6.04 1.94
N LEU A 434 14.50 6.09 1.97
CA LEU A 434 13.66 5.75 0.82
C LEU A 434 13.44 6.96 -0.09
N GLN A 435 13.42 8.17 0.49
CA GLN A 435 13.30 9.41 -0.27
C GLN A 435 14.33 10.46 0.19
N PRO A 436 15.63 10.24 -0.06
CA PRO A 436 16.66 11.16 0.37
C PRO A 436 16.50 12.53 -0.32
N LEU A 437 16.62 13.60 0.46
CA LEU A 437 16.60 15.01 0.01
C LEU A 437 17.79 15.40 -0.92
N ALA A 438 18.58 14.43 -1.36
CA ALA A 438 19.91 14.65 -1.92
C ALA A 438 19.93 15.40 -3.26
N ASP A 439 18.78 15.52 -3.95
CA ASP A 439 18.66 16.33 -5.18
C ASP A 439 18.07 17.73 -4.91
N ARG A 440 18.71 18.48 -4.00
CA ARG A 440 18.29 19.85 -3.57
C ARG A 440 18.08 20.84 -4.71
N LYS A 441 18.65 20.60 -5.90
CA LYS A 441 18.55 21.50 -7.07
C LYS A 441 17.29 21.28 -7.92
N ASN A 442 16.60 20.14 -7.78
CA ASN A 442 15.43 19.79 -8.58
C ASN A 442 14.11 19.76 -7.78
N HIS A 443 14.11 20.24 -6.53
CA HIS A 443 12.90 20.27 -5.73
C HIS A 443 11.90 21.27 -6.32
N ILE A 444 10.89 20.75 -7.02
CA ILE A 444 9.76 21.49 -7.59
C ILE A 444 9.11 22.45 -6.58
N TRP A 445 9.15 22.07 -5.30
CA TRP A 445 8.65 22.86 -4.17
C TRP A 445 9.43 24.16 -3.92
N SER A 446 10.73 24.21 -4.20
CA SER A 446 11.56 25.40 -3.93
C SER A 446 11.39 26.51 -4.97
N HIS A 447 10.86 26.21 -6.16
CA HIS A 447 10.63 27.21 -7.21
C HIS A 447 9.17 27.67 -7.29
N GLY A 448 8.19 26.78 -7.07
CA GLY A 448 6.77 27.13 -7.19
C GLY A 448 6.20 27.98 -6.04
N LEU A 449 6.80 27.90 -4.85
CA LEU A 449 6.26 28.52 -3.63
C LEU A 449 6.95 29.82 -3.19
N ARG A 450 8.01 30.28 -3.89
CA ARG A 450 8.75 31.52 -3.52
C ARG A 450 7.98 32.82 -3.72
N GLY A 451 6.83 32.80 -4.40
CA GLY A 451 6.19 34.03 -4.89
C GLY A 451 5.18 34.74 -3.98
N SER A 452 4.48 34.06 -3.07
CA SER A 452 3.35 34.70 -2.34
C SER A 452 2.84 33.98 -1.10
N CYS A 453 3.25 32.73 -0.87
CA CYS A 453 2.84 31.95 0.31
C CYS A 453 4.06 31.74 1.18
N ARG A 454 3.92 31.83 2.51
CA ARG A 454 4.91 31.30 3.45
C ARG A 454 4.55 29.84 3.73
N PRO A 455 5.03 28.83 2.95
CA PRO A 455 4.96 27.46 3.44
C PRO A 455 5.80 27.38 4.71
N PHE A 456 5.23 26.87 5.80
CA PHE A 456 6.05 26.41 6.91
C PHE A 456 6.69 25.10 6.46
N LEU A 457 7.92 25.20 5.94
CA LEU A 457 8.77 24.04 5.71
C LEU A 457 9.47 23.73 7.04
N LEU A 458 9.10 22.62 7.68
CA LEU A 458 9.77 22.17 8.89
C LEU A 458 10.78 21.09 8.50
N PHE A 459 12.07 21.41 8.66
CA PHE A 459 13.14 20.43 8.56
C PHE A 459 13.40 19.85 9.95
N CYS A 460 13.02 18.60 10.18
CA CYS A 460 13.38 17.88 11.41
C CYS A 460 14.73 17.18 11.23
N GLY A 461 15.83 17.90 11.45
CA GLY A 461 17.16 17.31 11.56
C GLY A 461 17.50 17.01 13.03
N ALA A 462 17.86 15.77 13.34
CA ALA A 462 18.36 15.42 14.66
C ALA A 462 19.87 15.73 14.76
N SER A 463 20.18 16.98 15.09
CA SER A 463 21.44 17.40 15.72
C SER A 463 21.20 18.66 16.53
N SER A 464 21.70 18.66 17.76
CA SER A 464 21.69 19.73 18.77
C SER A 464 21.67 21.16 18.20
N GLY A 465 20.62 21.92 18.51
CA GLY A 465 20.52 23.36 18.24
C GLY A 465 19.47 23.70 17.19
N LEU A 466 18.30 24.16 17.64
CA LEU A 466 17.29 24.76 16.79
C LEU A 466 17.85 26.05 16.19
N SER A 467 18.20 26.05 14.90
CA SER A 467 18.58 27.26 14.17
C SER A 467 17.56 27.52 13.07
N LEU A 468 16.70 28.51 13.29
CA LEU A 468 15.80 29.07 12.29
C LEU A 468 16.64 29.91 11.33
N HIS A 469 16.86 29.42 10.10
CA HIS A 469 17.43 30.26 9.06
C HIS A 469 16.37 31.21 8.49
N ALA A 470 16.33 32.43 9.01
CA ALA A 470 15.76 33.57 8.30
C ALA A 470 16.74 34.00 7.20
N GLY A 471 16.27 34.08 5.94
CA GLY A 471 17.05 34.65 4.84
C GLY A 471 17.31 36.16 5.06
N PRO A 472 18.38 36.72 4.48
CA PRO A 472 18.76 38.11 4.73
C PRO A 472 17.72 39.09 4.15
N SER A 473 17.56 40.15 4.93
CA SER A 473 16.52 41.18 4.96
C SER A 473 16.36 42.04 3.71
N GLY A 474 15.13 42.50 3.51
CA GLY A 474 14.80 43.76 2.86
C GLY A 474 13.36 44.18 3.19
N SER A 475 13.23 45.21 4.02
CA SER A 475 12.02 45.97 4.40
C SER A 475 11.13 45.46 5.57
N SER A 476 10.82 46.44 6.42
CA SER A 476 10.19 46.45 7.74
C SER A 476 8.76 45.91 7.76
N TRP A 477 8.40 45.07 8.74
CA TRP A 477 7.02 44.96 9.24
C TRP A 477 6.97 44.58 10.72
N GLU A 478 5.93 45.10 11.35
CA GLU A 478 5.63 45.24 12.76
C GLU A 478 5.60 43.93 13.56
N GLN A 479 5.96 44.05 14.84
CA GLN A 479 5.84 43.00 15.84
C GLN A 479 4.37 42.80 16.22
N HIS A 480 3.84 41.60 16.00
CA HIS A 480 2.68 41.12 16.74
C HIS A 480 2.97 39.76 17.39
N THR A 481 3.06 39.84 18.71
CA THR A 481 2.62 38.88 19.74
C THR A 481 3.15 37.45 19.69
N LEU A 482 4.22 37.23 20.46
CA LEU A 482 4.74 35.93 20.87
C LEU A 482 4.02 35.50 22.16
N VAL A 483 3.11 34.53 22.10
CA VAL A 483 2.55 33.90 23.32
C VAL A 483 3.59 32.94 23.87
N ARG A 484 4.29 33.38 24.93
CA ARG A 484 5.22 32.58 25.73
C ARG A 484 4.41 31.93 26.85
N ALA A 485 4.11 30.64 26.72
CA ALA A 485 3.59 29.86 27.85
C ALA A 485 4.78 29.45 28.74
N ALA A 486 5.06 30.25 29.77
CA ALA A 486 5.87 29.85 30.90
C ALA A 486 4.93 29.68 32.09
N GLY A 487 4.74 28.44 32.54
CA GLY A 487 4.04 28.12 33.78
C GLY A 487 5.03 27.59 34.80
N MET A 488 5.65 28.49 35.57
CA MET A 488 6.28 28.17 36.83
C MET A 488 5.19 28.09 37.91
N SER A 489 5.27 27.00 38.67
CA SER A 489 4.58 26.75 39.93
C SER A 489 4.79 27.90 40.92
N ALA A 490 3.69 28.48 41.41
CA ALA A 490 3.65 29.22 42.66
C ALA A 490 2.66 28.51 43.58
N ALA A 491 3.20 27.91 44.64
CA ALA A 491 2.45 27.48 45.81
C ALA A 491 2.56 28.61 46.86
N ASP A 492 1.39 29.00 47.35
CA ASP A 492 1.04 29.42 48.70
C ASP A 492 1.97 30.35 49.48
N ASP A 493 1.43 31.51 49.81
CA ASP A 493 1.72 32.24 51.05
C ASP A 493 0.39 32.59 51.72
N PRO A 494 0.23 32.29 53.02
CA PRO A 494 -0.60 33.13 53.87
C PRO A 494 0.17 33.57 55.13
N GLY A 495 0.40 34.88 55.24
CA GLY A 495 0.30 35.61 56.51
C GLY A 495 1.60 36.14 57.09
N THR A 496 1.80 37.47 56.99
CA THR A 496 1.74 38.42 58.12
C THR A 496 1.80 39.85 57.63
#